data_AF-A0A068SGT6-F1
#
_entry.id   AF-A0A068SGT6-F1
#
_cell.length_a   1.000
_cell.length_b   1.000
_cell.length_c   1.000
_cell.angle_alpha   90.00
_cell.angle_beta   90.00
_cell.angle_gamma   90.00
#
_symmetry.space_group_name_H-M   'P 1'
#
loop_
_entity.id
_entity.type
_entity.pdbx_description
1 polymer ?
#
loop_
_entity_poly.entity_id
_entity_poly.type
_entity_poly.pdbx_seq_one_letter_code
_entity_poly.pdbx_strand_id
1 'polypeptide(L)'
;MAFNHPSPLNNRAFQEYREPNPEPIELSDDESQATNRQPFIMEGIEQEQRQGQGQGQGQGQDMNTAILTALTQLLKNQENQRGPMFRPKLREPDTYHGTRTPHAAESWLRSVQRYADVTGMDEVDRVQYAINLFRGDADTWWRTREIVGHDASTWIDFCKLVLDEFRPRNAKQTARDRLAALKQTGTVEEYVNDFRNVWLEIPTMTDDEALDR
;
A
#
# COMPACT_ATOMS: atom_id res chain seq x y z
N MET A 1 42.97 14.89 -24.14
CA MET A 1 41.76 15.74 -24.33
C MET A 1 40.70 15.23 -23.37
N ALA A 2 40.46 15.93 -22.27
CA ALA A 2 39.50 15.54 -21.24
C ALA A 2 38.16 16.23 -21.52
N PHE A 3 37.10 15.45 -21.74
CA PHE A 3 35.75 15.95 -21.93
C PHE A 3 35.18 16.35 -20.57
N ASN A 4 35.10 17.66 -20.35
CA ASN A 4 34.48 18.26 -19.18
C ASN A 4 32.96 18.11 -19.32
N HIS A 5 32.37 17.13 -18.64
CA HIS A 5 30.91 16.99 -18.58
C HIS A 5 30.34 18.09 -17.68
N PRO A 6 29.43 18.96 -18.16
CA PRO A 6 28.78 19.94 -17.31
C PRO A 6 27.91 19.21 -16.27
N SER A 7 28.08 19.58 -15.00
CA SER A 7 27.32 19.04 -13.89
C SER A 7 25.81 19.21 -14.12
N PRO A 8 24.95 18.26 -13.69
CA PRO A 8 23.49 18.27 -13.97
C PRO A 8 22.71 19.44 -13.33
N LEU A 9 23.40 20.33 -12.62
CA LEU A 9 22.81 21.40 -11.81
C LEU A 9 22.44 22.67 -12.61
N ASN A 10 22.70 22.71 -13.92
CA ASN A 10 22.45 23.91 -14.74
C ASN A 10 21.20 23.81 -15.65
N ASN A 11 20.32 22.83 -15.42
CA ASN A 11 19.09 22.72 -16.18
C ASN A 11 18.01 23.68 -15.63
N ARG A 12 17.58 24.64 -16.46
CA ARG A 12 16.65 25.73 -16.10
C ARG A 12 15.29 25.24 -15.58
N ALA A 13 14.88 24.04 -15.99
CA ALA A 13 13.61 23.41 -15.59
C ALA A 13 13.55 22.98 -14.10
N PHE A 14 14.69 22.88 -13.41
CA PHE A 14 14.76 22.53 -11.98
C PHE A 14 14.96 23.76 -11.07
N GLN A 15 15.18 24.96 -11.63
CA GLN A 15 15.33 26.17 -10.82
C GLN A 15 13.99 26.70 -10.28
N GLU A 16 12.88 26.32 -10.90
CA GLU A 16 11.51 26.72 -10.51
C GLU A 16 11.00 25.92 -9.30
N TYR A 17 11.61 24.77 -8.99
CA TYR A 17 11.33 23.95 -7.81
C TYR A 17 12.34 24.17 -6.67
N ARG A 18 13.11 25.26 -6.69
CA ARG A 18 13.86 25.65 -5.50
C ARG A 18 12.82 26.02 -4.44
N GLU A 19 12.66 25.15 -3.45
CA GLU A 19 11.91 25.46 -2.24
C GLU A 19 12.36 26.85 -1.76
N PRO A 20 11.44 27.77 -1.45
CA PRO A 20 11.82 29.04 -0.87
C PRO A 20 12.71 28.73 0.33
N ASN A 21 13.91 29.32 0.34
CA ASN A 21 14.83 29.20 1.46
C ASN A 21 14.02 29.51 2.73
N PRO A 22 13.94 28.60 3.72
CA PRO A 22 13.22 28.91 4.95
C PRO A 22 13.85 30.19 5.49
N GLU A 23 13.03 31.22 5.66
CA GLU A 23 13.49 32.45 6.28
C GLU A 23 14.15 32.07 7.62
N PRO A 24 15.23 32.76 8.03
CA PRO A 24 15.72 32.62 9.38
C PRO A 24 14.52 32.80 10.31
N ILE A 25 14.24 31.79 11.14
CA ILE A 25 13.19 31.90 12.15
C ILE A 25 13.61 33.09 13.00
N GLU A 26 12.96 34.24 12.81
CA GLU A 26 13.06 35.33 13.77
C GLU A 26 12.49 34.77 15.07
N LEU A 27 13.38 34.58 16.04
CA LEU A 27 13.01 34.43 17.44
C LEU A 27 12.27 35.72 17.81
N SER A 28 10.96 35.68 17.64
CA SER A 28 10.05 36.67 18.18
C SER A 28 10.07 36.48 19.69
N ASP A 29 10.43 37.56 20.39
CA ASP A 29 10.48 37.69 21.85
C ASP A 29 9.08 37.60 22.49
N ASP A 30 8.34 36.52 22.21
CA ASP A 30 7.01 36.29 22.78
C ASP A 30 6.94 34.91 23.48
N GLU A 31 7.94 34.67 24.34
CA GLU A 31 7.91 33.60 25.35
C GLU A 31 7.04 34.00 26.56
N SER A 32 5.83 34.52 26.30
CA SER A 32 4.94 35.08 27.35
C SER A 32 3.51 34.53 27.32
N GLN A 33 3.26 33.39 26.68
CA GLN A 33 1.95 32.72 26.72
C GLN A 33 2.03 31.21 27.01
N ALA A 34 3.14 30.73 27.57
CA ALA A 34 3.21 29.42 28.22
C ALA A 34 2.87 29.52 29.72
N THR A 35 1.89 30.35 30.08
CA THR A 35 1.29 30.27 31.41
C THR A 35 -0.21 30.27 31.29
N ASN A 36 -0.81 29.36 32.05
CA ASN A 36 -2.23 29.27 32.34
C ASN A 36 -3.08 28.44 31.38
N ARG A 37 -3.00 27.09 31.49
CA ARG A 37 -4.16 26.23 31.84
C ARG A 37 -3.72 24.86 32.37
N GLN A 38 -3.33 24.80 33.64
CA GLN A 38 -3.66 23.69 34.54
C GLN A 38 -3.82 24.24 35.96
N PRO A 39 -5.05 24.55 36.43
CA PRO A 39 -5.29 24.75 37.84
C PRO A 39 -5.69 23.39 38.43
N PHE A 40 -4.73 22.54 38.81
CA PHE A 40 -5.10 21.36 39.60
C PHE A 40 -4.01 20.69 40.45
N ILE A 41 -2.73 21.07 40.34
CA ILE A 41 -1.65 20.38 41.10
C ILE A 41 -1.03 21.28 42.19
N MET A 42 -1.70 22.36 42.58
CA MET A 42 -1.19 23.26 43.63
C MET A 42 -2.27 23.62 44.66
N GLU A 43 -3.16 22.68 44.98
CA GLU A 43 -4.08 22.82 46.13
C GLU A 43 -4.01 21.60 47.07
N GLY A 44 -3.19 20.59 46.74
CA GLY A 44 -2.98 19.40 47.57
C GLY A 44 -1.73 19.41 48.44
N ILE A 45 -0.85 20.41 48.33
CA ILE A 45 0.49 20.38 48.97
C ILE A 45 0.57 21.28 50.23
N GLU A 46 -0.41 22.16 50.49
CA GLU A 46 -0.34 23.08 51.64
C GLU A 46 -1.25 22.73 52.84
N GLN A 47 -2.04 21.66 52.79
CA GLN A 47 -2.96 21.32 53.89
C GLN A 47 -2.51 20.24 54.88
N GLU A 48 -1.26 19.75 54.81
CA GLU A 48 -0.81 18.66 55.68
C GLU A 48 0.39 19.01 56.59
N GLN A 49 0.49 20.26 57.05
CA GLN A 49 1.45 20.66 58.11
C GLN A 49 0.82 21.10 59.43
N ARG A 50 -0.46 20.77 59.68
CA ARG A 50 -1.17 21.23 60.89
C ARG A 50 -1.84 20.12 61.72
N GLN A 51 -1.36 18.89 61.64
CA GLN A 51 -1.56 17.79 62.61
C GLN A 51 -0.76 16.59 62.05
N GLY A 52 0.36 16.14 62.64
CA GLY A 52 0.36 15.36 63.88
C GLY A 52 0.71 13.91 63.57
N GLN A 53 2.01 13.58 63.65
CA GLN A 53 2.63 12.27 63.93
C GLN A 53 2.00 10.98 63.38
N GLY A 54 2.74 10.25 62.52
CA GLY A 54 2.54 8.80 62.39
C GLY A 54 3.18 8.13 61.16
N GLN A 55 4.26 7.39 61.42
CA GLN A 55 4.69 6.18 60.69
C GLN A 55 5.08 6.32 59.20
N GLY A 56 6.39 6.30 58.96
CA GLY A 56 6.96 5.96 57.66
C GLY A 56 6.87 4.46 57.38
N GLN A 57 6.46 4.12 56.16
CA GLN A 57 6.80 2.95 55.33
C GLN A 57 5.63 2.74 54.33
N GLY A 58 5.75 3.26 53.11
CA GLY A 58 4.75 3.04 52.05
C GLY A 58 4.96 3.86 50.76
N GLN A 59 5.50 5.07 50.90
CA GLN A 59 5.53 6.08 49.81
C GLN A 59 6.26 5.68 48.52
N GLY A 60 7.19 4.71 48.55
CA GLY A 60 7.88 4.23 47.35
C GLY A 60 7.05 3.30 46.46
N GLN A 61 6.08 2.58 47.02
CA GLN A 61 5.19 1.69 46.26
C GLN A 61 4.06 2.48 45.58
N ASP A 62 3.59 3.55 46.24
CA ASP A 62 2.50 4.39 45.74
C ASP A 62 2.93 5.18 44.50
N MET A 63 4.18 5.68 44.47
CA MET A 63 4.71 6.42 43.32
C MET A 63 4.90 5.54 42.08
N ASN A 64 5.41 4.32 42.25
CA ASN A 64 5.58 3.38 41.13
C ASN A 64 4.21 2.96 40.55
N THR A 65 3.22 2.75 41.43
CA THR A 65 1.83 2.46 41.03
C THR A 65 1.20 3.64 40.32
N ALA A 66 1.43 4.87 40.80
CA ALA A 66 0.94 6.09 40.17
C ALA A 66 1.55 6.31 38.78
N ILE A 67 2.86 6.07 38.61
CA ILE A 67 3.54 6.16 37.32
C ILE A 67 3.02 5.11 36.34
N LEU A 68 2.85 3.85 36.77
CA LEU A 68 2.26 2.79 35.94
C LEU A 68 0.83 3.11 35.51
N THR A 69 0.04 3.68 36.42
CA THR A 69 -1.33 4.10 36.15
C THR A 69 -1.36 5.25 35.15
N ALA A 70 -0.49 6.26 35.32
CA ALA A 70 -0.37 7.38 34.39
C ALA A 70 0.10 6.93 33.00
N LEU A 71 1.06 6.01 32.91
CA LEU A 71 1.51 5.42 31.64
C LEU A 71 0.38 4.63 30.94
N THR A 72 -0.39 3.86 31.71
CA THR A 72 -1.54 3.11 31.20
C THR A 72 -2.64 4.04 30.67
N GLN A 73 -2.90 5.14 31.38
CA GLN A 73 -3.85 6.17 30.93
C GLN A 73 -3.35 6.90 29.68
N LEU A 74 -2.04 7.16 29.58
CA LEU A 74 -1.45 7.79 28.41
C LEU A 74 -1.56 6.89 27.16
N LEU A 75 -1.30 5.59 27.31
CA LEU A 75 -1.47 4.60 26.24
C LEU A 75 -2.93 4.51 25.76
N LYS A 76 -3.89 4.49 26.70
CA LYS A 76 -5.32 4.52 26.37
C LYS A 76 -5.75 5.81 25.67
N ASN A 77 -5.24 6.95 26.12
CA ASN A 77 -5.54 8.24 25.49
C ASN A 77 -4.86 8.39 24.12
N GLN A 78 -3.73 7.71 23.86
CA GLN A 78 -3.09 7.69 22.55
C GLN A 78 -3.85 6.79 21.56
N GLU A 79 -4.41 5.67 22.03
CA GLU A 79 -5.33 4.83 21.25
C GLU A 79 -6.60 5.62 20.87
N ASN A 80 -7.11 6.44 21.78
CA ASN A 80 -8.31 7.27 21.58
C ASN A 80 -8.07 8.55 20.75
N GLN A 81 -6.80 8.93 20.51
CA GLN A 81 -6.40 10.06 19.65
C GLN A 81 -6.19 9.67 18.18
N ARG A 82 -6.25 8.38 17.86
CA ARG A 82 -6.52 7.95 16.49
C ARG A 82 -7.98 8.24 16.20
N GLY A 83 -8.30 9.51 15.92
CA GLY A 83 -9.56 9.89 15.29
C GLY A 83 -9.82 8.98 14.09
N PRO A 84 -11.10 8.78 13.66
CA PRO A 84 -11.45 7.76 12.68
C PRO A 84 -10.54 7.91 11.47
N MET A 85 -9.54 7.03 11.41
CA MET A 85 -8.62 6.95 10.30
C MET A 85 -9.54 6.80 9.11
N PHE A 86 -9.46 7.73 8.14
CA PHE A 86 -10.13 7.52 6.87
C PHE A 86 -9.55 6.22 6.33
N ARG A 87 -10.24 5.11 6.61
CA ARG A 87 -9.98 3.80 6.05
C ARG A 87 -10.89 3.79 4.84
N PRO A 88 -10.36 4.06 3.63
CA PRO A 88 -11.14 3.81 2.44
C PRO A 88 -11.71 2.40 2.57
N LYS A 89 -13.02 2.22 2.35
CA LYS A 89 -13.58 0.87 2.24
C LYS A 89 -12.80 0.16 1.14
N LEU A 90 -11.91 -0.73 1.56
CA LEU A 90 -11.09 -1.47 0.64
C LEU A 90 -12.02 -2.40 -0.12
N ARG A 91 -11.99 -2.34 -1.45
CA ARG A 91 -12.72 -3.32 -2.25
C ARG A 91 -12.00 -4.65 -2.10
N GLU A 92 -12.73 -5.64 -1.58
CA GLU A 92 -12.27 -7.02 -1.59
C GLU A 92 -12.07 -7.48 -3.04
N PRO A 93 -11.03 -8.26 -3.32
CA PRO A 93 -10.84 -8.86 -4.63
C PRO A 93 -12.00 -9.78 -4.99
N ASP A 94 -12.43 -9.74 -6.25
CA ASP A 94 -13.45 -10.66 -6.76
C ASP A 94 -12.96 -12.11 -6.77
N THR A 95 -13.90 -13.06 -6.81
CA THR A 95 -13.60 -14.47 -7.01
C THR A 95 -13.10 -14.75 -8.42
N TYR A 96 -12.16 -15.68 -8.56
CA TYR A 96 -11.61 -16.06 -9.87
C TYR A 96 -12.09 -17.44 -10.33
N HIS A 97 -12.74 -17.47 -11.50
CA HIS A 97 -13.37 -18.67 -12.05
C HIS A 97 -12.47 -19.49 -13.00
N GLY A 98 -11.25 -19.03 -13.26
CA GLY A 98 -10.36 -19.66 -14.26
C GLY A 98 -10.45 -19.04 -15.66
N THR A 99 -10.90 -17.79 -15.79
CA THR A 99 -11.05 -17.10 -17.06
C THR A 99 -9.71 -16.94 -17.80
N ARG A 100 -9.54 -17.66 -18.92
CA ARG A 100 -8.30 -17.68 -19.73
C ARG A 100 -8.16 -16.52 -20.72
N THR A 101 -8.49 -15.29 -20.31
CA THR A 101 -8.21 -14.10 -21.13
C THR A 101 -6.78 -13.60 -20.85
N PRO A 102 -6.14 -12.88 -21.79
CA PRO A 102 -4.73 -12.46 -21.68
C PRO A 102 -4.37 -11.75 -20.36
N HIS A 103 -5.33 -11.05 -19.74
CA HIS A 103 -5.12 -10.23 -18.56
C HIS A 103 -5.99 -10.55 -17.34
N ALA A 104 -6.96 -11.48 -17.42
CA ALA A 104 -7.83 -11.75 -16.27
C ALA A 104 -7.05 -12.29 -15.07
N ALA A 105 -6.19 -13.28 -15.29
CA ALA A 105 -5.36 -13.85 -14.23
C ALA A 105 -4.41 -12.80 -13.62
N GLU A 106 -3.74 -11.99 -14.44
CA GLU A 106 -2.84 -10.92 -14.00
C GLU A 106 -3.58 -9.83 -13.22
N SER A 107 -4.76 -9.42 -13.70
CA SER A 107 -5.56 -8.38 -13.07
C SER A 107 -6.10 -8.84 -11.71
N TRP A 108 -6.54 -10.09 -11.63
CA TRP A 108 -6.99 -10.70 -10.38
C TRP A 108 -5.85 -10.88 -9.38
N LEU A 109 -4.69 -11.40 -9.79
CA LEU A 109 -3.52 -11.49 -8.90
C LEU A 109 -3.11 -10.11 -8.36
N ARG A 110 -3.18 -9.07 -9.20
CA ARG A 110 -2.87 -7.69 -8.78
C ARG A 110 -3.89 -7.14 -7.79
N SER A 111 -5.18 -7.45 -7.93
CA SER A 111 -6.20 -7.01 -6.98
C SER A 111 -6.02 -7.68 -5.62
N VAL A 112 -5.74 -8.99 -5.60
CA VAL A 112 -5.42 -9.75 -4.39
C VAL A 112 -4.17 -9.21 -3.71
N GLN A 113 -3.08 -8.98 -4.46
CA GLN A 113 -1.86 -8.41 -3.92
C GLN A 113 -2.10 -7.04 -3.28
N ARG A 114 -2.82 -6.14 -3.96
CA ARG A 114 -3.13 -4.81 -3.42
C ARG A 114 -3.95 -4.90 -2.13
N TYR A 115 -4.91 -5.82 -2.08
CA TYR A 115 -5.70 -6.04 -0.87
C TYR A 115 -4.82 -6.52 0.29
N ALA A 116 -4.03 -7.57 0.04
CA ALA A 116 -3.12 -8.15 1.02
C ALA A 116 -2.11 -7.14 1.57
N ASP A 117 -1.53 -6.30 0.70
CA ASP A 117 -0.55 -5.28 1.07
C ASP A 117 -1.18 -4.21 2.00
N VAL A 118 -2.44 -3.83 1.76
CA VAL A 118 -3.12 -2.84 2.62
C VAL A 118 -3.61 -3.45 3.93
N THR A 119 -4.01 -4.72 3.93
CA THR A 119 -4.43 -5.42 5.15
C THR A 119 -3.24 -5.91 6.00
N GLY A 120 -2.02 -5.85 5.47
CA GLY A 120 -0.82 -6.31 6.17
C GLY A 120 -0.74 -7.84 6.28
N MET A 121 -1.28 -8.57 5.31
CA MET A 121 -1.20 -10.04 5.28
C MET A 121 0.24 -10.48 5.05
N ASP A 122 0.68 -11.49 5.81
CA ASP A 122 1.93 -12.16 5.53
C ASP A 122 1.84 -13.00 4.25
N GLU A 123 2.96 -13.61 3.84
CA GLU A 123 3.03 -14.33 2.57
C GLU A 123 2.16 -15.59 2.56
N VAL A 124 2.07 -16.28 3.69
CA VAL A 124 1.31 -17.54 3.82
C VAL A 124 -0.18 -17.23 3.81
N ASP A 125 -0.63 -16.29 4.63
CA ASP A 125 -2.02 -15.84 4.71
C ASP A 125 -2.49 -15.28 3.38
N ARG A 126 -1.64 -14.56 2.67
CA ARG A 126 -1.94 -14.04 1.33
C ARG A 126 -2.22 -15.15 0.32
N VAL A 127 -1.38 -16.20 0.30
CA VAL A 127 -1.59 -17.36 -0.58
C VAL A 127 -2.88 -18.08 -0.20
N GLN A 128 -3.10 -18.35 1.09
CA GLN A 128 -4.33 -18.99 1.57
C GLN A 128 -5.59 -18.17 1.24
N TYR A 129 -5.50 -16.84 1.39
CA TYR A 129 -6.58 -15.93 1.01
C TYR A 129 -6.88 -16.00 -0.49
N ALA A 130 -5.86 -16.01 -1.34
CA ALA A 130 -6.02 -16.12 -2.79
C ALA A 130 -6.65 -17.46 -3.21
N ILE A 131 -6.24 -18.57 -2.58
CA ILE A 131 -6.81 -19.90 -2.82
C ILE A 131 -8.31 -19.91 -2.49
N ASN A 132 -8.69 -19.30 -1.36
CA ASN A 132 -10.10 -19.21 -0.94
C ASN A 132 -10.99 -18.39 -1.89
N LEU A 133 -10.41 -17.60 -2.79
CA LEU A 133 -11.11 -16.82 -3.80
C LEU A 133 -11.27 -17.56 -5.13
N PHE A 134 -10.69 -18.75 -5.30
CA PHE A 134 -10.92 -19.57 -6.49
C PHE A 134 -12.32 -20.17 -6.54
N ARG A 135 -12.91 -20.21 -7.74
CA ARG A 135 -14.21 -20.82 -8.03
C ARG A 135 -14.13 -21.59 -9.35
N GLY A 136 -15.08 -22.50 -9.58
CA GLY A 136 -15.23 -23.22 -10.84
C GLY A 136 -13.96 -23.98 -11.26
N ASP A 137 -13.45 -23.66 -12.46
CA ASP A 137 -12.30 -24.35 -13.05
C ASP A 137 -11.01 -24.08 -12.27
N ALA A 138 -10.86 -22.87 -11.72
CA ALA A 138 -9.68 -22.51 -10.92
C ALA A 138 -9.59 -23.30 -9.62
N ASP A 139 -10.72 -23.51 -8.93
CA ASP A 139 -10.79 -24.30 -7.71
C ASP A 139 -10.49 -25.78 -7.99
N THR A 140 -11.04 -26.32 -9.08
CA THR A 140 -10.81 -27.71 -9.50
C THR A 140 -9.33 -27.96 -9.84
N TRP A 141 -8.70 -27.02 -10.55
CA TRP A 141 -7.27 -27.07 -10.85
C TRP A 141 -6.41 -27.03 -9.58
N TRP A 142 -6.71 -26.11 -8.66
CA TRP A 142 -5.95 -25.99 -7.41
C TRP A 142 -6.02 -27.26 -6.56
N ARG A 143 -7.22 -27.82 -6.36
CA ARG A 143 -7.41 -29.09 -5.64
C ARG A 143 -6.64 -30.25 -6.26
N THR A 144 -6.57 -30.31 -7.58
CA THR A 144 -5.78 -31.34 -8.28
C THR A 144 -4.29 -31.17 -7.98
N ARG A 145 -3.81 -29.94 -7.85
CA ARG A 145 -2.41 -29.63 -7.56
C ARG A 145 -2.00 -29.91 -6.12
N GLU A 146 -2.90 -29.67 -5.16
CA GLU A 146 -2.69 -30.02 -3.75
C GLU A 146 -2.45 -31.54 -3.58
N ILE A 147 -3.13 -32.37 -4.36
CA ILE A 147 -2.95 -33.83 -4.35
C ILE A 147 -1.55 -34.25 -4.87
N VAL A 148 -0.99 -33.48 -5.81
CA VAL A 148 0.31 -33.76 -6.45
C VAL A 148 1.49 -33.28 -5.58
N GLY A 149 1.22 -32.58 -4.48
CA GLY A 149 2.24 -32.17 -3.50
C GLY A 149 3.07 -30.96 -3.93
N HIS A 150 2.46 -30.05 -4.70
CA HIS A 150 3.10 -28.77 -5.07
C HIS A 150 2.44 -27.62 -4.34
N ASP A 151 2.99 -27.31 -3.17
CA ASP A 151 2.56 -26.23 -2.32
C ASP A 151 3.28 -24.95 -2.78
N ALA A 152 2.53 -23.94 -3.22
CA ALA A 152 3.11 -22.63 -3.46
C ALA A 152 3.57 -22.04 -2.12
N SER A 153 4.84 -22.24 -1.78
CA SER A 153 5.41 -21.81 -0.49
C SER A 153 5.60 -20.29 -0.41
N THR A 154 5.59 -19.60 -1.55
CA THR A 154 5.74 -18.16 -1.67
C THR A 154 4.63 -17.58 -2.55
N TRP A 155 4.28 -16.30 -2.33
CA TRP A 155 3.35 -15.56 -3.18
C TRP A 155 3.83 -15.51 -4.63
N ILE A 156 5.15 -15.40 -4.81
CA ILE A 156 5.76 -15.35 -6.13
C ILE A 156 5.54 -16.68 -6.87
N ASP A 157 5.75 -17.81 -6.20
CA ASP A 157 5.54 -19.12 -6.81
C ASP A 157 4.05 -19.38 -7.07
N PHE A 158 3.17 -18.95 -6.18
CA PHE A 158 1.72 -18.96 -6.42
C PHE A 158 1.37 -18.21 -7.70
N CYS A 159 1.85 -16.96 -7.84
CA CYS A 159 1.60 -16.15 -9.03
C CYS A 159 2.10 -16.83 -10.31
N LYS A 160 3.30 -17.43 -10.28
CA LYS A 160 3.84 -18.17 -11.45
C LYS A 160 2.95 -19.33 -11.84
N LEU A 161 2.48 -20.11 -10.88
CA LEU A 161 1.62 -21.28 -11.14
C LEU A 161 0.28 -20.87 -11.76
N VAL A 162 -0.36 -19.84 -11.20
CA VAL A 162 -1.63 -19.31 -11.73
C VAL A 162 -1.44 -18.76 -13.14
N LEU A 163 -0.36 -18.03 -13.39
CA LEU A 163 -0.08 -17.50 -14.72
C LEU A 163 0.27 -18.61 -15.71
N ASP A 164 1.02 -19.64 -15.33
CA ASP A 164 1.36 -20.75 -16.23
C ASP A 164 0.11 -21.52 -16.70
N GLU A 165 -0.85 -21.76 -15.79
CA GLU A 165 -2.09 -22.47 -16.11
C GLU A 165 -3.10 -21.63 -16.90
N PHE A 166 -3.35 -20.40 -16.44
CA PHE A 166 -4.49 -19.61 -16.94
C PHE A 166 -4.11 -18.58 -18.00
N ARG A 167 -2.82 -18.27 -18.17
CA ARG A 167 -2.40 -17.39 -19.26
C ARG A 167 -2.47 -18.17 -20.57
N PRO A 168 -3.17 -17.67 -21.59
CA PRO A 168 -3.18 -18.32 -22.89
C PRO A 168 -1.75 -18.31 -23.47
N ARG A 169 -1.19 -19.51 -23.74
CA ARG A 169 0.16 -19.68 -24.33
C ARG A 169 0.38 -18.86 -25.61
N ASN A 170 -0.69 -18.64 -26.37
CA ASN A 170 -0.66 -17.89 -27.64
C ASN A 170 -1.08 -16.42 -27.49
N ALA A 171 -1.20 -15.86 -26.28
CA ALA A 171 -1.71 -14.50 -26.05
C ALA A 171 -1.10 -13.46 -27.01
N LYS A 172 0.23 -13.49 -27.16
CA LYS A 172 0.96 -12.57 -28.05
C LYS A 172 0.65 -12.79 -29.53
N GLN A 173 0.57 -14.06 -29.96
CA GLN A 173 0.24 -14.38 -31.36
C GLN A 173 -1.21 -14.02 -31.65
N THR A 174 -2.13 -14.33 -30.75
CA THR A 174 -3.54 -13.96 -30.85
C THR A 174 -3.73 -12.44 -30.87
N ALA A 175 -2.98 -11.68 -30.07
CA ALA A 175 -2.99 -10.22 -30.13
C ALA A 175 -2.51 -9.71 -31.49
N ARG A 176 -1.43 -10.28 -32.04
CA ARG A 176 -0.97 -9.95 -33.40
C ARG A 176 -1.97 -10.29 -34.48
N ASP A 177 -2.60 -11.47 -34.41
CA ASP A 177 -3.62 -11.90 -35.36
C ASP A 177 -4.85 -10.98 -35.28
N ARG A 178 -5.24 -10.56 -34.07
CA ARG A 178 -6.31 -9.56 -33.86
C ARG A 178 -5.93 -8.21 -34.44
N LEU A 179 -4.70 -7.75 -34.24
CA LEU A 179 -4.20 -6.50 -34.83
C LEU A 179 -4.26 -6.57 -36.36
N ALA A 180 -3.79 -7.68 -36.93
CA ALA A 180 -3.81 -7.94 -38.38
C ALA A 180 -5.24 -8.04 -38.94
N ALA A 181 -6.19 -8.54 -38.15
CA ALA A 181 -7.61 -8.62 -38.53
C ALA A 181 -8.40 -7.33 -38.23
N LEU A 182 -7.87 -6.42 -37.39
CA LEU A 182 -8.58 -5.23 -36.95
C LEU A 182 -8.83 -4.29 -38.14
N LYS A 183 -10.11 -4.08 -38.46
CA LYS A 183 -10.60 -3.15 -39.47
C LYS A 183 -11.57 -2.19 -38.82
N GLN A 184 -11.56 -0.94 -39.26
CA GLN A 184 -12.55 0.03 -38.82
C GLN A 184 -13.92 -0.36 -39.41
N THR A 185 -14.82 -0.83 -38.55
CA THR A 185 -16.22 -1.15 -38.90
C THR A 185 -17.21 -0.15 -38.32
N GLY A 186 -16.80 0.62 -37.30
CA GLY A 186 -17.58 1.64 -36.62
C GLY A 186 -16.91 3.02 -36.64
N THR A 187 -17.01 3.74 -35.52
CA THR A 187 -16.39 5.06 -35.39
C THR A 187 -14.86 4.98 -35.33
N VAL A 188 -14.20 6.10 -35.65
CA VAL A 188 -12.74 6.21 -35.52
C VAL A 188 -12.30 6.05 -34.06
N GLU A 189 -13.09 6.56 -33.11
CA GLU A 189 -12.79 6.49 -31.68
C GLU A 189 -12.81 5.03 -31.17
N GLU A 190 -13.83 4.25 -31.54
CA GLU A 190 -13.91 2.82 -31.20
C GLU A 190 -12.71 2.06 -31.79
N TYR A 191 -12.38 2.31 -33.06
CA TYR A 191 -11.22 1.70 -33.71
C TYR A 191 -9.90 2.04 -33.00
N VAL A 192 -9.68 3.30 -32.64
CA VAL A 192 -8.47 3.75 -31.93
C VAL A 192 -8.36 3.11 -30.55
N ASN A 193 -9.48 2.98 -29.83
CA ASN A 193 -9.52 2.32 -28.53
C ASN A 193 -9.19 0.82 -28.66
N ASP A 194 -9.79 0.12 -29.62
CA ASP A 194 -9.54 -1.29 -29.88
C ASP A 194 -8.08 -1.54 -30.32
N PHE A 195 -7.56 -0.69 -31.21
CA PHE A 195 -6.16 -0.73 -31.63
C PHE A 195 -5.22 -0.57 -30.44
N ARG A 196 -5.48 0.40 -29.57
CA ARG A 196 -4.66 0.66 -28.37
C ARG A 196 -4.71 -0.51 -27.38
N ASN A 197 -5.87 -1.12 -27.19
CA ASN A 197 -6.02 -2.27 -26.30
C ASN A 197 -5.21 -3.48 -26.81
N VAL A 198 -5.29 -3.79 -28.11
CA VAL A 198 -4.52 -4.88 -28.73
C VAL A 198 -3.02 -4.55 -28.74
N TRP A 199 -2.65 -3.28 -28.93
CA TRP A 199 -1.25 -2.84 -28.86
C TRP A 199 -0.64 -3.07 -27.48
N LEU A 200 -1.36 -2.75 -26.40
CA LEU A 200 -0.90 -2.96 -25.02
C LEU A 200 -0.71 -4.45 -24.67
N GLU A 201 -1.37 -5.36 -25.38
CA GLU A 201 -1.21 -6.82 -25.26
C GLU A 201 0.10 -7.34 -25.90
N ILE A 202 0.83 -6.52 -26.68
CA ILE A 202 2.07 -6.90 -27.39
C ILE A 202 3.26 -6.10 -26.80
N PRO A 203 4.01 -6.63 -25.81
CA PRO A 203 5.07 -5.89 -25.12
C PRO A 203 6.31 -5.57 -25.97
N THR A 204 6.38 -6.03 -27.22
CA THR A 204 7.52 -5.80 -28.13
C THR A 204 6.98 -5.54 -29.53
N MET A 205 6.58 -4.31 -29.81
CA MET A 205 6.38 -3.85 -31.17
C MET A 205 7.40 -2.73 -31.37
N THR A 206 8.47 -3.05 -32.09
CA THR A 206 9.42 -2.05 -32.58
C THR A 206 8.69 -1.14 -33.56
N ASP A 207 9.01 0.15 -33.54
CA ASP A 207 8.38 1.20 -34.36
C ASP A 207 8.30 0.83 -35.86
N ASP A 208 9.13 -0.10 -36.33
CA ASP A 208 9.12 -0.68 -37.67
C ASP A 208 7.81 -1.39 -38.08
N GLU A 209 7.08 -2.04 -37.15
CA GLU A 209 5.82 -2.74 -37.48
C GLU A 209 4.60 -1.79 -37.48
N ALA A 210 4.72 -0.57 -36.95
CA ALA A 210 3.67 0.45 -36.96
C ALA A 210 3.60 1.22 -38.29
N LEU A 211 4.62 1.11 -39.15
CA LEU A 211 4.76 1.85 -40.40
C LEU A 211 4.16 1.13 -41.63
N ASP A 212 3.68 -0.11 -41.49
CA ASP A 212 3.17 -0.93 -42.61
C ASP A 212 1.63 -0.99 -42.68
N ARG A 213 0.92 0.00 -42.12
CA ARG A 213 -0.53 0.18 -42.26
C ARG A 213 -0.95 1.58 -42.64
#